data_AF-A0A853BYC4-F1
#
_entry.id   AF-A0A853BYC4-F1
#
_cell.length_a   1.000
_cell.length_b   1.000
_cell.length_c   1.000
_cell.angle_alpha   90.00
_cell.angle_beta   90.00
_cell.angle_gamma   90.00
#
_symmetry.space_group_name_H-M   'P 1'
#
loop_
_entity.id
_entity.type
_entity.pdbx_description
1 polymer ?
#
loop_
_entity_poly.entity_id
_entity_poly.type
_entity_poly.pdbx_seq_one_letter_code
_entity_poly.pdbx_strand_id
1 'polypeptide(L)'
;MIHLHNVAVHLEPDRAWARDDVPAGPYLHGSRKRYEQGDHLLTDVVSTMPGEEDDRRMCFATVSLDEALDWAYRRGIRHGGDTLYVYEVEMEDPQVDVNAHPLGSEGPVTSVMSPRGRVVRVAHEVPVTEYPHAFLG
;
A
#
# COMPACT_ATOMS: atom_id res chain seq x y z
N MET A 1 18.09 19.67 -3.71
CA MET A 1 18.09 18.50 -4.61
C MET A 1 18.34 17.28 -3.75
N ILE A 2 17.29 16.50 -3.47
CA ILE A 2 17.41 15.25 -2.71
C ILE A 2 17.56 14.14 -3.75
N HIS A 3 18.69 13.44 -3.72
CA HIS A 3 18.90 12.22 -4.51
C HIS A 3 18.06 11.12 -3.87
N LEU A 4 16.98 10.70 -4.55
CA LEU A 4 16.31 9.44 -4.25
C LEU A 4 17.22 8.32 -4.73
N HIS A 5 17.89 7.64 -3.79
CA HIS A 5 18.63 6.42 -4.08
C HIS A 5 17.62 5.31 -4.37
N ASN A 6 17.32 5.09 -5.65
CA ASN A 6 16.73 3.84 -6.10
C ASN A 6 17.76 2.74 -5.87
N VAL A 7 17.59 1.97 -4.80
CA VAL A 7 18.41 0.79 -4.57
C VAL A 7 17.96 -0.29 -5.56
N ALA A 8 18.75 -0.51 -6.60
CA ALA A 8 18.63 -1.71 -7.42
C ALA A 8 19.15 -2.88 -6.58
N VAL A 9 18.27 -3.50 -5.81
CA VAL A 9 18.60 -4.71 -5.05
C VAL A 9 18.56 -5.88 -6.04
N HIS A 10 19.73 -6.48 -6.32
CA HIS A 10 19.77 -7.78 -6.96
C HIS A 10 19.38 -8.80 -5.87
N LEU A 11 18.09 -9.15 -5.84
CA LEU A 11 17.52 -10.04 -4.83
C LEU A 11 17.86 -11.48 -5.17
N GLU A 12 18.56 -12.16 -4.27
CA GLU A 12 18.75 -13.62 -4.36
C GLU A 12 17.38 -14.30 -4.30
N PRO A 13 17.06 -15.23 -5.22
CA PRO A 13 15.69 -15.70 -5.44
C PRO A 13 15.02 -16.38 -4.24
N ASP A 14 15.80 -16.93 -3.30
CA ASP A 14 15.30 -17.68 -2.14
C ASP A 14 15.59 -16.99 -0.79
N ARG A 15 16.06 -15.75 -0.80
CA ARG A 15 16.45 -15.05 0.43
C ARG A 15 15.22 -14.47 1.14
N ALA A 16 15.06 -14.78 2.42
CA ALA A 16 14.04 -14.15 3.25
C ALA A 16 14.18 -12.61 3.28
N TRP A 17 13.06 -11.91 3.29
CA TRP A 17 13.03 -10.46 3.40
C TRP A 17 13.62 -10.00 4.73
N ALA A 18 14.53 -9.02 4.65
CA ALA A 18 15.15 -8.38 5.79
C ALA A 18 14.58 -6.97 6.00
N ARG A 19 14.85 -6.39 7.18
CA ARG A 19 14.43 -5.01 7.51
C ARG A 19 14.97 -3.99 6.52
N ASP A 20 16.17 -4.20 6.00
CA ASP A 20 16.82 -3.28 5.06
C ASP A 20 16.20 -3.33 3.65
N ASP A 21 15.37 -4.34 3.37
CA ASP A 21 14.60 -4.44 2.11
C ASP A 21 13.31 -3.61 2.17
N VAL A 22 12.93 -3.13 3.36
CA VAL A 22 11.74 -2.30 3.53
C VAL A 22 12.05 -0.89 2.98
N PRO A 23 11.29 -0.42 1.97
CA PRO A 23 11.54 0.88 1.38
C PRO A 23 11.32 2.00 2.41
N ALA A 24 12.13 3.04 2.32
CA ALA A 24 11.94 4.24 3.13
C ALA A 24 10.67 4.99 2.70
N GLY A 25 9.94 5.52 3.68
CA GLY A 25 8.74 6.33 3.43
C GLY A 25 9.01 7.65 2.69
N PRO A 26 7.96 8.45 2.42
CA PRO A 26 6.63 8.36 3.02
C PRO A 26 5.81 7.15 2.55
N TYR A 27 4.97 6.61 3.43
CA TYR A 27 4.07 5.50 3.12
C TYR A 27 2.68 6.02 2.77
N LEU A 28 2.09 5.43 1.72
CA LEU A 28 0.83 5.85 1.12
C LEU A 28 -0.18 4.71 1.20
N HIS A 29 -1.37 5.00 1.74
CA HIS A 29 -2.48 4.06 1.80
C HIS A 29 -3.62 4.55 0.92
N GLY A 30 -4.01 3.74 -0.07
CA GLY A 30 -5.16 3.97 -0.92
C GLY A 30 -6.44 3.45 -0.29
N SER A 31 -7.47 4.30 -0.19
CA SER A 31 -8.78 3.88 0.27
C SER A 31 -9.91 4.63 -0.42
N ARG A 32 -11.08 3.99 -0.46
CA ARG A 32 -12.37 4.61 -0.79
C ARG A 32 -13.15 5.05 0.45
N LYS A 33 -12.71 4.60 1.62
CA LYS A 33 -13.22 5.08 2.89
C LYS A 33 -12.52 6.39 3.23
N ARG A 34 -13.29 7.36 3.72
CA ARG A 34 -12.74 8.57 4.30
C ARG A 34 -12.26 8.30 5.73
N TYR A 35 -10.99 8.60 5.97
CA TYR A 35 -10.36 8.63 7.28
C TYR A 35 -10.06 10.07 7.69
N GLU A 36 -10.07 10.31 8.99
CA GLU A 36 -9.62 11.56 9.60
C GLU A 36 -8.16 11.43 10.07
N GLN A 37 -7.48 12.56 10.25
CA GLN A 37 -6.11 12.57 10.78
C GLN A 37 -6.06 11.92 12.17
N GLY A 38 -5.10 11.02 12.37
CA GLY A 38 -4.93 10.27 13.60
C GLY A 38 -5.72 8.97 13.65
N ASP A 39 -6.61 8.71 12.68
CA ASP A 39 -7.32 7.44 12.63
C ASP A 39 -6.36 6.26 12.46
N HIS A 40 -6.69 5.16 13.10
CA HIS A 40 -6.05 3.88 12.81
C HIS A 40 -6.58 3.34 11.49
N LEU A 41 -5.69 2.89 10.62
CA LEU A 41 -6.08 2.16 9.43
C LEU A 41 -6.83 0.89 9.88
N LEU A 42 -8.05 0.72 9.37
CA LEU A 42 -8.78 -0.52 9.59
C LEU A 42 -8.32 -1.54 8.54
N THR A 43 -8.15 -2.78 8.96
CA THR A 43 -7.76 -3.93 8.13
C THR A 43 -8.96 -4.49 7.38
N ASP A 44 -9.66 -3.62 6.67
CA ASP A 44 -10.96 -3.91 6.09
C ASP A 44 -10.86 -4.50 4.66
N VAL A 45 -9.63 -4.71 4.18
CA VAL A 45 -9.32 -5.47 2.97
C VAL A 45 -9.26 -6.96 3.33
N VAL A 46 -10.28 -7.69 2.89
CA VAL A 46 -10.24 -9.16 2.84
C VAL A 46 -9.67 -9.53 1.48
N SER A 47 -8.38 -9.86 1.40
CA SER A 47 -7.92 -10.61 0.24
C SER A 47 -8.47 -12.03 0.33
N THR A 48 -9.01 -12.51 -0.78
CA THR A 48 -9.66 -13.82 -0.86
C THR A 48 -8.83 -14.81 -1.69
N MET A 49 -7.53 -14.57 -1.86
CA MET A 49 -6.68 -15.44 -2.68
C MET A 49 -6.19 -16.65 -1.87
N PRO A 50 -6.20 -17.87 -2.44
CA PRO A 50 -5.70 -19.05 -1.75
C PRO A 50 -4.19 -18.96 -1.48
N GLY A 51 -3.77 -19.05 -0.22
CA GLY A 51 -2.36 -19.12 0.20
C GLY A 51 -1.81 -17.87 0.89
N GLU A 52 -2.59 -16.81 1.03
CA GLU A 52 -2.15 -15.59 1.72
C GLU A 52 -2.24 -15.70 3.25
N GLU A 53 -1.37 -14.96 3.95
CA GLU A 53 -1.50 -14.73 5.39
C GLU A 53 -2.80 -13.96 5.70
N ASP A 54 -3.26 -13.98 6.95
CA ASP A 54 -4.54 -13.36 7.35
C ASP A 54 -4.46 -11.82 7.26
N ASP A 55 -4.72 -11.27 6.07
CA ASP A 55 -4.72 -9.83 5.72
C ASP A 55 -5.61 -8.97 6.64
N ARG A 56 -6.52 -9.61 7.39
CA ARG A 56 -7.35 -8.96 8.42
C ARG A 56 -6.56 -8.43 9.62
N ARG A 57 -5.26 -8.70 9.71
CA ARG A 57 -4.40 -8.28 10.83
C ARG A 57 -3.33 -7.27 10.44
N MET A 58 -3.19 -6.97 9.15
CA MET A 58 -2.13 -6.14 8.61
C MET A 58 -2.71 -4.94 7.87
N CYS A 59 -2.11 -3.78 8.11
CA CYS A 59 -2.30 -2.58 7.33
C CYS A 59 -1.29 -2.59 6.18
N PHE A 60 -1.71 -2.18 4.99
CA PHE A 60 -0.86 -2.16 3.80
C PHE A 60 -0.65 -0.72 3.33
N ALA A 61 0.57 -0.41 2.91
CA ALA A 61 0.92 0.87 2.32
C ALA A 61 1.99 0.67 1.25
N THR A 62 2.15 1.66 0.38
CA THR A 62 3.15 1.66 -0.69
C THR A 62 3.91 2.98 -0.69
N VAL A 63 5.11 3.01 -1.26
CA VAL A 63 5.84 4.26 -1.55
C VAL A 63 5.48 4.85 -2.92
N SER A 64 4.59 4.18 -3.67
CA SER A 64 4.14 4.61 -5.00
C SER A 64 2.71 5.16 -4.94
N LEU A 65 2.56 6.41 -5.36
CA LEU A 65 1.24 7.05 -5.45
C LEU A 65 0.31 6.32 -6.42
N ASP A 66 0.83 5.88 -7.56
CA ASP A 66 0.05 5.20 -8.59
C ASP A 66 -0.48 3.85 -8.09
N GLU A 67 0.35 3.10 -7.35
CA GLU A 67 -0.08 1.85 -6.71
C GLU A 67 -1.16 2.12 -5.65
N ALA A 68 -1.01 3.17 -4.83
CA ALA A 68 -2.01 3.53 -3.83
C ALA A 68 -3.35 3.89 -4.49
N LEU A 69 -3.35 4.65 -5.58
CA LEU A 69 -4.58 4.95 -6.34
C LEU A 69 -5.21 3.69 -6.94
N ASP A 70 -4.40 2.78 -7.49
CA ASP A 70 -4.91 1.52 -8.06
C ASP A 70 -5.51 0.62 -6.98
N TRP A 71 -4.91 0.57 -5.79
CA TRP A 71 -5.48 -0.15 -4.65
C TRP A 71 -6.79 0.46 -4.17
N ALA A 72 -6.85 1.78 -4.03
CA ALA A 72 -8.09 2.48 -3.68
C ALA A 72 -9.21 2.13 -4.67
N TYR A 73 -8.88 2.05 -5.96
CA TYR A 73 -9.82 1.73 -7.03
C TYR A 73 -10.26 0.26 -7.03
N ARG A 74 -9.32 -0.70 -7.01
CA ARG A 74 -9.60 -2.14 -7.19
C ARG A 74 -9.97 -2.89 -5.91
N ARG A 75 -9.30 -2.55 -4.80
CA ARG A 75 -9.36 -3.27 -3.52
C ARG A 75 -10.18 -2.55 -2.46
N GLY A 76 -10.50 -1.27 -2.67
CA GLY A 76 -11.43 -0.56 -1.82
C GLY A 76 -12.73 -1.35 -1.71
N ILE A 77 -13.22 -1.54 -0.48
CA ILE A 77 -14.52 -2.16 -0.21
C ILE A 77 -15.52 -1.64 -1.25
N ARG A 78 -16.33 -2.53 -1.85
CA ARG A 78 -17.40 -2.20 -2.81
C ARG A 78 -18.47 -1.22 -2.28
N HIS A 79 -18.24 -0.53 -1.15
CA HIS A 79 -19.19 0.24 -0.36
C HIS A 79 -18.74 1.67 0.02
N GLY A 80 -18.01 2.43 -0.81
CA GLY A 80 -17.79 3.83 -0.44
C GLY A 80 -17.37 4.79 -1.53
N GLY A 81 -18.21 5.79 -1.81
CA GLY A 81 -17.83 7.11 -2.34
C GLY A 81 -17.39 7.19 -3.80
N ASP A 82 -17.67 8.32 -4.44
CA ASP A 82 -17.23 8.65 -5.81
C ASP A 82 -15.80 9.24 -5.83
N THR A 83 -15.01 9.00 -4.79
CA THR A 83 -13.68 9.57 -4.57
C THR A 83 -12.70 8.51 -4.10
N LEU A 84 -11.52 8.50 -4.71
CA LEU A 84 -10.33 7.77 -4.29
C LEU A 84 -9.50 8.67 -3.40
N TYR A 85 -9.16 8.20 -2.20
CA TYR A 85 -8.30 8.90 -1.26
C TYR A 85 -6.96 8.18 -1.18
N VAL A 86 -5.88 8.95 -1.17
CA VAL A 86 -4.55 8.48 -0.80
C VAL A 86 -4.14 9.21 0.45
N TYR A 87 -3.81 8.46 1.49
CA TYR A 87 -3.37 8.98 2.78
C TYR A 87 -1.87 8.79 2.94
N GLU A 88 -1.17 9.79 3.48
CA GLU A 88 0.13 9.55 4.10
C GLU A 88 -0.10 8.89 5.47
N VAL A 89 0.64 7.83 5.75
CA VAL A 89 0.47 7.02 6.95
C VAL A 89 1.79 6.74 7.64
N GLU A 90 1.73 6.69 8.97
CA GLU A 90 2.81 6.14 9.79
C GLU A 90 2.57 4.64 9.96
N MET A 91 3.62 3.84 9.82
CA MET A 91 3.59 2.38 9.94
C MET A 91 4.51 1.97 11.11
N GLU A 92 3.98 1.22 12.08
CA GLU A 92 4.77 0.70 13.20
C GLU A 92 5.48 -0.59 12.76
N ASP A 93 6.81 -0.62 12.79
CA ASP A 93 7.63 -1.76 12.37
C ASP A 93 7.22 -2.35 11.00
N PRO A 94 7.30 -1.57 9.90
CA PRO A 94 6.93 -2.05 8.58
C PRO A 94 7.80 -3.20 8.12
N GLN A 95 7.18 -4.12 7.38
CA GLN A 95 7.78 -5.29 6.74
C GLN A 95 7.46 -5.25 5.25
N VAL A 96 8.23 -5.96 4.43
CA VAL A 96 7.89 -6.12 3.01
C VAL A 96 6.54 -6.81 2.90
N ASP A 97 5.65 -6.28 2.07
CA ASP A 97 4.39 -6.95 1.74
C ASP A 97 4.67 -8.16 0.84
N VAL A 98 4.65 -9.34 1.46
CA VAL A 98 4.97 -10.61 0.80
C VAL A 98 3.92 -11.04 -0.23
N ASN A 99 2.70 -10.50 -0.16
CA ASN A 99 1.64 -10.79 -1.12
C ASN A 99 1.86 -9.99 -2.42
N ALA A 100 2.36 -8.77 -2.31
CA ALA A 100 2.75 -7.94 -3.46
C ALA A 100 4.14 -8.30 -4.01
N HIS A 101 5.06 -8.73 -3.14
CA HIS A 101 6.45 -9.05 -3.47
C HIS A 101 6.79 -10.47 -2.99
N PRO A 102 6.27 -11.52 -3.66
CA PRO A 102 6.68 -12.90 -3.37
C PRO A 102 8.19 -13.09 -3.57
N LEU A 103 8.77 -14.09 -2.90
CA LEU A 103 10.21 -14.39 -3.04
C LEU A 103 10.58 -14.62 -4.51
N GLY A 104 11.71 -14.05 -4.93
CA GLY A 104 12.16 -14.05 -6.32
C GLY A 104 11.48 -13.01 -7.22
N SER A 105 10.66 -12.10 -6.67
CA SER A 105 10.12 -10.97 -7.44
C SER A 105 11.24 -10.11 -8.02
N GLU A 106 11.10 -9.74 -9.28
CA GLU A 106 12.00 -8.80 -9.97
C GLU A 106 11.51 -7.36 -9.75
N GLY A 107 12.43 -6.44 -9.46
CA GLY A 107 12.14 -5.01 -9.34
C GLY A 107 12.28 -4.46 -7.92
N PRO A 108 12.04 -3.14 -7.74
CA PRO A 108 12.12 -2.51 -6.44
C PRO A 108 10.93 -2.92 -5.56
N VAL A 109 11.19 -3.13 -4.28
CA VAL A 109 10.13 -3.30 -3.28
C VAL A 109 9.44 -1.96 -3.08
N THR A 110 8.14 -1.92 -3.34
CA THR A 110 7.32 -0.72 -3.22
C THR A 110 6.25 -0.82 -2.13
N SER A 111 5.85 -2.05 -1.78
CA SER A 111 4.73 -2.32 -0.87
C SER A 111 5.24 -2.83 0.48
N VAL A 112 4.60 -2.35 1.54
CA VAL A 112 4.89 -2.71 2.92
C VAL A 112 3.60 -3.10 3.65
N MET A 113 3.75 -3.98 4.63
CA MET A 113 2.71 -4.35 5.58
C MET A 113 3.16 -4.08 7.02
N SER A 114 2.22 -3.76 7.89
CA SER A 114 2.47 -3.56 9.33
C SER A 114 1.24 -3.97 10.13
N PRO A 115 1.38 -4.50 11.35
CA PRO A 115 0.23 -4.75 12.22
C PRO A 115 -0.54 -3.47 12.59
N ARG A 116 0.07 -2.28 12.47
CA ARG A 116 -0.53 -1.01 12.87
C ARG A 116 -0.09 0.14 11.95
N GLY A 117 -1.07 0.77 11.32
CA GLY A 117 -0.91 2.02 10.60
C GLY A 117 -1.78 3.14 11.18
N ARG A 118 -1.31 4.38 11.10
CA ARG A 118 -2.06 5.59 11.49
C ARG A 118 -2.05 6.61 10.37
N VAL A 119 -3.20 7.22 10.11
CA VAL A 119 -3.34 8.31 9.14
C VAL A 119 -2.67 9.57 9.66
N VAL A 120 -1.75 10.11 8.87
CA VAL A 120 -1.10 11.41 9.12
C VAL A 120 -1.92 12.52 8.48
N ARG A 121 -2.26 12.36 7.20
CA ARG A 121 -3.01 13.35 6.42
C ARG A 121 -3.50 12.75 5.11
N VAL A 122 -4.42 13.44 4.45
CA VAL A 122 -4.70 13.19 3.04
C VAL A 122 -3.51 13.67 2.19
N ALA A 123 -2.96 12.77 1.38
CA ALA A 123 -1.96 13.10 0.37
C ALA A 123 -2.65 13.55 -0.92
N HIS A 124 -3.59 12.76 -1.45
CA HIS A 124 -4.35 13.05 -2.68
C HIS A 124 -5.83 12.64 -2.58
N GLU A 125 -6.68 13.34 -3.32
CA GLU A 125 -8.10 13.02 -3.52
C GLU A 125 -8.42 13.11 -5.01
N VAL A 126 -8.98 12.06 -5.59
CA VAL A 126 -9.29 11.98 -7.01
C VAL A 126 -10.71 11.45 -7.18
N PRO A 127 -11.61 12.16 -7.89
CA PRO A 127 -12.91 11.60 -8.25
C PRO A 127 -12.72 10.31 -9.05
N VAL A 128 -13.51 9.27 -8.77
CA VAL A 128 -13.42 8.00 -9.50
C VAL A 128 -13.57 8.23 -11.00
N THR A 129 -14.46 9.12 -11.43
CA THR A 129 -14.68 9.48 -12.84
C THR A 129 -13.46 10.07 -13.55
N GLU A 130 -12.47 10.54 -12.81
CA GLU A 130 -11.24 11.13 -13.34
C GLU A 130 -10.05 10.15 -13.29
N TYR A 131 -10.21 8.97 -12.69
CA TYR A 131 -9.16 7.96 -12.63
C TYR A 131 -9.13 7.12 -13.93
N PRO A 132 -7.98 7.02 -14.63
CA PRO A 132 -7.91 6.37 -15.95
C PRO A 132 -8.44 4.92 -16.02
N HIS A 133 -8.36 4.17 -14.92
CA HIS A 133 -8.83 2.78 -14.85
C HIS A 133 -10.32 2.64 -14.46
N ALA A 134 -11.02 3.75 -14.18
CA ALA A 134 -12.42 3.77 -13.74
C ALA A 134 -13.44 3.23 -14.75
N PHE A 135 -13.11 3.30 -16.04
CA PHE A 135 -14.02 2.90 -17.13
C PHE A 135 -13.72 1.51 -17.70
N LEU A 136 -12.73 0.81 -17.16
CA LEU A 136 -12.23 -0.47 -17.68
C LEU A 136 -12.62 -1.68 -16.81
N GLY A 137 -13.51 -1.50 -15.82
CA GLY A 137 -13.96 -2.53 -14.88
C GLY A 137 -15.31 -3.15 -15.22
#